data_AF-A0A6G8NT38-F1
#
_entry.id   AF-A0A6G8NT38-F1
#
_cell.length_a   1.000
_cell.length_b   1.000
_cell.length_c   1.000
_cell.angle_alpha   90.00
_cell.angle_beta   90.00
_cell.angle_gamma   90.00
#
_symmetry.space_group_name_H-M   'P 1'
#
loop_
_entity.id
_entity.type
_entity.pdbx_description
1 polymer ?
#
loop_
_entity_poly.entity_id
_entity_poly.type
_entity_poly.pdbx_seq_one_letter_code
_entity_poly.pdbx_strand_id
1 'polypeptide(L)'
;MPTTETLRLTLVRASGDDASFSPAYQRELRQFYSLARAEGSKISAVTFTTDRADGGDGLVGEFLVPFTPVAGSILTAATSAWLQGRAGRRLRLTMGDVEVEATSAGELYGLLNLTMAVSERKAKPEADRV
;
A
#
# COMPACT_ATOMS: atom_id res chain seq x y z
N MET A 1 -8.60 9.99 -8.33
CA MET A 1 -9.30 8.69 -8.34
C MET A 1 -8.26 7.61 -8.60
N PRO A 2 -8.17 6.54 -7.80
CA PRO A 2 -7.31 5.40 -8.13
C PRO A 2 -7.81 4.79 -9.44
N THR A 3 -6.95 4.76 -10.46
CA THR A 3 -7.20 4.05 -11.71
C THR A 3 -6.93 2.56 -11.51
N THR A 4 -7.39 1.70 -12.40
CA THR A 4 -7.05 0.26 -12.40
C THR A 4 -5.55 -0.03 -12.54
N GLU A 5 -4.74 0.99 -12.83
CA GLU A 5 -3.28 0.89 -12.97
C GLU A 5 -2.52 1.24 -11.68
N THR A 6 -3.21 1.78 -10.66
CA THR A 6 -2.58 2.19 -9.40
C THR A 6 -3.36 1.68 -8.20
N LEU A 7 -2.67 0.92 -7.35
CA LEU A 7 -3.16 0.47 -6.07
C LEU A 7 -2.91 1.54 -5.00
N ARG A 8 -3.89 1.78 -4.13
CA ARG A 8 -3.66 2.47 -2.87
C ARG A 8 -3.46 1.44 -1.76
N LEU A 9 -2.29 1.46 -1.14
CA LEU A 9 -1.96 0.69 0.05
C LEU A 9 -2.04 1.59 1.28
N THR A 10 -2.84 1.20 2.26
CA THR A 10 -3.02 1.91 3.53
C THR A 10 -2.52 1.05 4.69
N LEU A 11 -1.66 1.62 5.52
CA LEU A 11 -1.19 1.03 6.76
C LEU A 11 -2.20 1.32 7.87
N VAL A 12 -2.97 0.31 8.24
CA VAL A 12 -4.05 0.45 9.22
C VAL A 12 -3.47 0.28 10.63
N ARG A 13 -3.58 1.35 11.43
CA ARG A 13 -3.14 1.39 12.83
C ARG A 13 -3.88 0.40 13.72
N ALA A 14 -3.16 -0.11 14.71
CA ALA A 14 -3.76 -0.73 15.88
C ALA A 14 -4.28 0.34 16.86
N SER A 15 -5.20 -0.04 17.76
CA SER A 15 -5.71 0.87 18.80
C SER A 15 -4.63 1.37 19.76
N GLY A 16 -3.54 0.62 19.92
CA GLY A 16 -2.39 0.98 20.76
C GLY A 16 -1.26 1.70 20.03
N ASP A 17 -1.45 2.10 18.77
CA ASP A 17 -0.44 2.88 18.05
C ASP A 17 -0.39 4.33 18.54
N ASP A 18 0.80 4.94 18.44
CA ASP A 18 0.98 6.35 18.70
C ASP A 18 0.12 7.23 17.75
N ALA A 19 -0.02 8.50 18.10
CA ALA A 19 -0.72 9.47 17.25
C ALA A 19 -0.08 9.54 15.86
N SER A 20 -0.90 9.73 14.81
CA SER A 20 -0.47 9.65 13.41
C SER A 20 0.73 10.53 13.06
N PHE A 21 0.87 11.72 13.65
CA PHE A 21 2.00 12.62 13.38
C PHE A 21 3.03 12.65 14.52
N SER A 22 2.95 11.71 15.46
CA SER A 22 3.99 11.56 16.48
C SER A 22 5.33 11.19 15.85
N PRO A 23 6.47 11.63 16.44
CA PRO A 23 7.79 11.26 15.93
C PRO A 23 8.03 9.75 15.84
N ALA A 24 7.48 8.98 16.79
CA ALA A 24 7.60 7.52 16.82
C ALA A 24 6.86 6.86 15.65
N TYR A 25 5.59 7.20 15.46
CA TYR A 25 4.79 6.63 14.36
C TYR A 25 5.33 7.06 12.99
N GLN A 26 5.72 8.32 12.83
CA GLN A 26 6.32 8.81 11.59
C GLN A 26 7.64 8.10 11.25
N ARG A 27 8.43 7.70 12.24
CA ARG A 27 9.63 6.88 12.01
C ARG A 27 9.27 5.52 11.42
N GLU A 28 8.23 4.87 11.91
CA GLU A 28 7.76 3.59 11.37
C GLU A 28 7.23 3.72 9.94
N LEU A 29 6.45 4.78 9.65
CA LEU A 29 5.98 5.04 8.29
C LEU A 29 7.15 5.30 7.33
N ARG A 30 8.18 6.03 7.77
CA ARG A 30 9.40 6.26 6.97
C ARG A 30 10.20 4.97 6.77
N GLN A 31 10.26 4.11 7.78
CA GLN A 31 10.90 2.79 7.68
C GLN A 31 10.17 1.93 6.64
N PHE A 32 8.83 1.86 6.71
CA PHE A 32 8.03 1.18 5.71
C PHE A 32 8.33 1.72 4.31
N TYR A 33 8.29 3.05 4.14
CA TYR A 33 8.51 3.68 2.85
C TYR A 33 9.91 3.41 2.30
N SER A 34 10.93 3.45 3.15
CA SER A 34 12.31 3.14 2.77
C SER A 34 12.46 1.69 2.29
N LEU A 35 11.83 0.74 2.99
CA LEU A 35 11.83 -0.67 2.58
C LEU A 35 11.06 -0.87 1.26
N ALA A 36 9.91 -0.23 1.11
CA ALA A 36 9.09 -0.35 -0.09
C ALA A 36 9.70 0.35 -1.32
N ARG A 37 10.56 1.36 -1.12
CA ARG A 37 11.36 2.03 -2.16
C ARG A 37 12.63 1.28 -2.53
N ALA A 38 13.01 0.24 -1.77
CA ALA A 38 14.19 -0.54 -2.07
C ALA A 38 14.15 -1.06 -3.52
N GLU A 39 15.32 -1.26 -4.10
CA GLU A 39 15.49 -1.84 -5.44
C GLU A 39 14.86 -1.01 -6.60
N GLY A 40 14.66 0.31 -6.39
CA GLY A 40 14.21 1.22 -7.47
C GLY A 40 12.69 1.24 -7.68
N SER A 41 11.94 0.75 -6.70
CA SER A 41 10.49 0.61 -6.75
C SER A 41 9.77 1.95 -6.83
N LYS A 42 8.80 2.06 -7.76
CA LYS A 42 8.07 3.31 -8.08
C LYS A 42 6.93 3.65 -7.10
N ILE A 43 6.95 3.10 -5.88
CA ILE A 43 5.96 3.44 -4.85
C ILE A 43 6.03 4.93 -4.50
N SER A 44 4.91 5.59 -4.26
CA SER A 44 4.86 6.99 -3.83
C SER A 44 4.10 7.12 -2.52
N ALA A 45 4.61 7.91 -1.59
CA ALA A 45 3.91 8.16 -0.33
C ALA A 45 2.90 9.31 -0.49
N VAL A 46 1.73 9.15 0.12
CA VAL A 46 0.79 10.24 0.32
C VAL A 46 1.25 11.01 1.55
N THR A 47 1.40 12.32 1.38
CA THR A 47 1.81 13.22 2.44
C THR A 47 0.69 14.19 2.74
N PHE A 48 0.59 14.57 4.01
CA PHE A 48 -0.15 15.74 4.41
C PHE A 48 0.86 16.87 4.57
N THR A 49 0.56 18.03 4.00
CA THR A 49 1.38 19.25 4.15
C THR A 49 0.53 20.40 4.65
N THR A 50 1.08 21.24 5.50
CA THR A 50 0.42 22.46 6.00
C THR A 50 1.32 23.66 5.80
N ASP A 51 0.73 24.81 5.45
CA ASP A 51 1.47 26.08 5.25
C ASP A 51 2.00 26.71 6.56
N ARG A 52 2.04 25.96 7.67
CA ARG A 52 2.58 26.44 8.95
C ARG A 52 4.07 26.12 9.04
N ALA A 53 4.85 27.14 9.40
CA ALA A 53 6.31 27.05 9.57
C ALA A 53 6.75 25.99 10.61
N ASP A 54 5.86 25.62 11.55
CA ASP A 54 6.21 24.83 12.74
C ASP A 54 5.93 23.32 12.59
N GLY A 55 5.60 22.86 11.39
CA GLY A 55 5.56 21.43 11.06
C GLY A 55 4.21 20.76 11.34
N GLY A 56 3.49 20.48 10.26
CA GLY A 56 2.45 19.45 10.21
C GLY A 56 2.68 18.45 9.09
N ASP A 57 3.86 18.49 8.46
CA ASP A 57 4.15 17.70 7.28
C ASP A 57 4.53 16.27 7.67
N GLY A 58 3.91 15.29 7.03
CA GLY A 58 4.18 13.90 7.36
C GLY A 58 3.51 12.90 6.45
N LEU A 59 3.90 11.64 6.62
CA LEU A 59 3.28 10.53 5.93
C LEU A 59 1.92 10.24 6.59
N VAL A 60 0.87 10.07 5.80
CA VAL A 60 -0.47 9.73 6.34
C VAL A 60 -0.69 8.24 6.53
N GLY A 61 0.30 7.41 6.15
CA GLY A 61 0.19 5.96 6.15
C GLY A 61 -0.42 5.38 4.87
N GLU A 62 -0.54 6.19 3.82
CA GLU A 62 -1.04 5.75 2.51
C GLU A 62 0.05 5.85 1.44
N PHE A 63 0.06 4.87 0.54
CA PHE A 63 1.04 4.71 -0.51
C PHE A 63 0.37 4.33 -1.83
N LEU A 64 0.84 4.92 -2.92
CA LEU A 64 0.43 4.59 -4.28
C LEU A 64 1.46 3.64 -4.89
N VAL A 65 1.00 2.46 -5.28
CA VAL A 65 1.82 1.38 -5.85
C VAL A 65 1.35 1.11 -7.26
N PRO A 66 2.23 1.12 -8.28
CA PRO A 66 1.87 0.70 -9.63
C PRO A 66 1.38 -0.76 -9.63
N PHE A 67 0.25 -1.01 -10.29
CA PHE A 67 -0.30 -2.35 -10.42
C PHE A 67 0.48 -3.13 -11.49
N THR A 68 1.56 -3.79 -11.07
CA THR A 68 2.45 -4.56 -11.95
C THR A 68 2.71 -5.95 -11.38
N PRO A 69 3.01 -6.97 -12.20
CA PRO A 69 3.28 -8.33 -11.73
C PRO A 69 4.40 -8.44 -10.67
N VAL A 70 5.31 -7.47 -10.64
CA VAL A 70 6.46 -7.42 -9.72
C VAL A 70 6.14 -6.70 -8.40
N ALA A 71 5.01 -5.99 -8.33
CA ALA A 71 4.63 -5.19 -7.15
C ALA A 71 4.48 -6.04 -5.88
N GLY A 72 4.10 -7.32 -6.02
CA GLY A 72 3.99 -8.24 -4.90
C GLY A 72 5.32 -8.49 -4.21
N SER A 73 6.34 -8.91 -4.96
CA SER A 73 7.67 -9.26 -4.42
C SER A 73 8.30 -8.10 -3.65
N ILE A 74 8.23 -6.91 -4.25
CA ILE A 74 8.82 -5.66 -3.73
C ILE A 74 8.29 -5.29 -2.34
N LEU A 75 7.00 -5.50 -2.09
CA LEU A 75 6.36 -5.03 -0.87
C LEU A 75 6.60 -5.97 0.33
N THR A 76 7.12 -7.17 0.12
CA THR A 76 7.11 -8.27 1.12
C THR A 76 7.82 -7.90 2.41
N ALA A 77 9.00 -7.31 2.30
CA ALA A 77 9.76 -6.90 3.47
C ALA A 77 9.04 -5.77 4.24
N ALA A 78 8.51 -4.78 3.51
CA ALA A 78 7.86 -3.62 4.11
C ALA A 78 6.55 -3.99 4.82
N THR A 79 5.69 -4.79 4.17
CA THR A 79 4.40 -5.24 4.71
C THR A 79 4.59 -6.16 5.92
N SER A 80 5.58 -7.07 5.86
CA SER A 80 5.90 -7.95 6.98
C SER A 80 6.41 -7.16 8.19
N ALA A 81 7.35 -6.22 7.97
CA ALA A 81 7.88 -5.38 9.04
C ALA A 81 6.78 -4.54 9.71
N TRP A 82 5.86 -3.99 8.93
CA TRP A 82 4.72 -3.24 9.46
C TRP A 82 3.82 -4.10 10.37
N LEU A 83 3.42 -5.28 9.89
CA LEU A 83 2.53 -6.19 10.60
C LEU A 83 3.18 -6.74 11.88
N GLN A 84 4.48 -7.01 11.85
CA GLN A 84 5.22 -7.50 13.02
C GLN A 84 5.53 -6.40 14.05
N GLY A 85 5.54 -5.14 13.64
CA GLY A 85 5.87 -4.02 14.53
C GLY A 85 4.87 -3.84 15.69
N ARG A 86 3.60 -4.19 15.51
CA ARG A 86 2.59 -4.17 16.58
C ARG A 86 1.39 -5.08 16.29
N ALA A 87 0.95 -5.82 17.31
CA ALA A 87 -0.27 -6.60 17.25
C ALA A 87 -1.50 -5.72 16.94
N GLY A 88 -2.34 -6.17 16.01
CA GLY A 88 -3.55 -5.46 15.57
C GLY A 88 -3.35 -4.53 14.38
N ARG A 89 -2.11 -4.32 13.92
CA ARG A 89 -1.85 -3.63 12.65
C ARG A 89 -2.33 -4.47 11.48
N ARG A 90 -2.85 -3.78 10.45
CA ARG A 90 -3.36 -4.41 9.23
C ARG A 90 -2.92 -3.63 8.00
N LEU A 91 -3.18 -4.21 6.84
CA LEU A 91 -2.95 -3.60 5.54
C LEU A 91 -4.30 -3.50 4.83
N ARG A 92 -4.58 -2.38 4.18
CA ARG A 92 -5.76 -2.22 3.33
C ARG A 92 -5.32 -1.84 1.93
N LEU A 93 -5.82 -2.56 0.94
CA LEU A 93 -5.63 -2.27 -0.47
C LEU A 93 -6.93 -1.78 -1.08
N THR A 94 -6.85 -0.69 -1.83
CA THR A 94 -7.97 -0.17 -2.62
C THR A 94 -7.54 -0.05 -4.08
N MET A 95 -8.36 -0.59 -4.99
CA MET A 95 -8.18 -0.50 -6.43
C MET A 95 -9.54 -0.34 -7.13
N GLY A 96 -9.77 0.84 -7.71
CA GLY A 96 -11.12 1.20 -8.19
C GLY A 96 -12.14 1.03 -7.08
N ASP A 97 -13.15 0.18 -7.31
CA ASP A 97 -14.22 -0.12 -6.36
C ASP A 97 -13.92 -1.34 -5.47
N VAL A 98 -12.76 -1.98 -5.62
CA VAL A 98 -12.36 -3.14 -4.81
C VAL A 98 -11.55 -2.65 -3.62
N GLU A 99 -12.00 -3.01 -2.43
CA GLU A 99 -11.25 -2.83 -1.18
C GLU A 99 -11.05 -4.18 -0.49
N VAL A 100 -9.82 -4.45 -0.05
CA VAL A 100 -9.51 -5.64 0.72
C VAL A 100 -8.59 -5.31 1.88
N GLU A 101 -8.86 -5.91 3.03
CA GLU A 101 -7.99 -5.83 4.20
C GLU A 101 -7.28 -7.16 4.41
N ALA A 102 -6.01 -7.10 4.82
CA ALA A 102 -5.20 -8.27 5.10
C ALA A 102 -4.46 -8.13 6.43
N THR A 103 -4.31 -9.25 7.11
CA THR A 103 -3.54 -9.38 8.37
C THR A 103 -2.19 -10.06 8.16
N SER A 104 -1.95 -10.57 6.95
CA SER A 104 -0.67 -11.14 6.56
C SER A 104 -0.22 -10.60 5.21
N ALA A 105 1.11 -10.54 5.02
CA ALA A 105 1.67 -10.17 3.73
C ALA A 105 1.27 -11.18 2.64
N GLY A 106 1.27 -12.49 2.96
CA GLY A 106 0.88 -13.55 2.02
C GLY A 106 -0.56 -13.45 1.53
N GLU A 107 -1.51 -13.13 2.41
CA GLU A 107 -2.91 -12.87 2.06
C GLU A 107 -3.04 -11.69 1.10
N LEU A 108 -2.33 -10.59 1.40
CA LEU A 108 -2.26 -9.42 0.53
C LEU A 108 -1.77 -9.78 -0.88
N TYR A 109 -0.74 -10.63 -1.00
CA TYR A 109 -0.19 -11.07 -2.28
C TYR A 109 -1.11 -12.00 -3.05
N GLY A 110 -1.76 -12.94 -2.35
CA GLY A 110 -2.75 -13.81 -2.96
C GLY A 110 -3.87 -12.99 -3.61
N LEU A 111 -4.34 -11.96 -2.90
CA LEU A 111 -5.38 -11.06 -3.39
C LEU A 111 -4.93 -10.20 -4.57
N LEU A 112 -3.72 -9.63 -4.50
CA LEU A 112 -3.14 -8.86 -5.61
C LEU A 112 -2.99 -9.70 -6.88
N ASN A 113 -2.42 -10.90 -6.76
CA ASN A 113 -2.24 -11.82 -7.88
C ASN A 113 -3.57 -12.24 -8.49
N LEU A 114 -4.56 -12.56 -7.66
CA LEU A 114 -5.89 -12.92 -8.13
C LEU A 114 -6.57 -11.75 -8.85
N THR A 115 -6.40 -10.53 -8.35
CA THR A 115 -7.00 -9.35 -8.97
C THR A 115 -6.31 -8.99 -10.29
N MET A 116 -4.99 -9.21 -10.43
CA MET A 116 -4.29 -9.08 -11.71
C MET A 116 -4.83 -10.09 -12.72
N ALA A 117 -4.92 -11.36 -12.33
CA ALA A 117 -5.43 -12.43 -13.19
C ALA A 117 -6.87 -12.18 -13.68
N VAL A 118 -7.73 -11.59 -12.84
CA VAL A 118 -9.10 -11.21 -13.23
C VAL A 118 -9.10 -9.98 -14.17
N SER A 119 -8.24 -9.01 -13.91
CA SER A 119 -8.13 -7.78 -14.72
C SER A 119 -7.59 -8.08 -16.12
N GLU A 120 -6.58 -8.94 -16.24
CA GLU A 120 -6.05 -9.43 -17.53
C GLU A 120 -7.12 -10.18 -18.35
N ARG A 121 -7.95 -11.00 -17.69
CA ARG A 121 -9.07 -11.69 -18.35
C ARG A 121 -10.13 -10.71 -18.87
N LYS A 122 -10.41 -9.63 -18.14
CA LYS A 122 -11.34 -8.57 -18.59
C LYS A 122 -10.75 -7.70 -19.69
N ALA A 123 -9.43 -7.48 -19.70
CA ALA A 123 -8.71 -6.72 -20.73
C ALA A 123 -8.59 -7.47 -22.07
N LYS A 124 -8.97 -8.76 -22.12
CA LYS A 124 -9.13 -9.54 -23.36
C LYS A 124 -10.62 -9.68 -23.72
N PRO A 125 -11.30 -8.66 -24.25
CA PRO A 125 -12.55 -8.88 -24.94
C PRO A 125 -12.26 -9.41 -26.35
N GLU A 126 -12.78 -10.58 -26.66
CA GLU A 126 -13.43 -10.93 -27.95
C GLU A 126 -12.85 -10.27 -29.22
N ALA A 127 -11.56 -10.49 -29.50
CA ALA A 127 -10.96 -10.21 -30.82
C ALA A 127 -11.02 -11.44 -31.75
N ASP A 128 -11.90 -12.39 -31.46
CA ASP A 128 -12.02 -13.65 -32.22
C ASP A 128 -13.51 -14.07 -32.33
N ARG A 129 -14.33 -13.13 -32.80
CA ARG A 129 -15.61 -13.43 -33.46
C ARG A 129 -15.82 -12.38 -34.55
N VAL A 130 -15.33 -12.67 -35.75
CA VAL A 130 -16.09 -12.87 -37.01
C VAL A 130 -15.12 -13.39 -38.06
#